data_AF-A0A415G671-F1
#
_entry.id   AF-A0A415G671-F1
#
_cell.length_a   1.000
_cell.length_b   1.000
_cell.length_c   1.000
_cell.angle_alpha   90.00
_cell.angle_beta   90.00
_cell.angle_gamma   90.00
#
_symmetry.space_group_name_H-M   'P 1'
#
loop_
_entity.id
_entity.type
_entity.pdbx_description
1 polymer ?
#
loop_
_entity_poly.entity_id
_entity_poly.type
_entity_poly.pdbx_seq_one_letter_code
_entity_poly.pdbx_strand_id
1 'polypeptide(L)' 'MSGNNGMATGGSGDVLTGIICGFLAGGLDILTAARLGVYCHGLAGDAAAKEKGYYSVLAGDLPNYLETILKRKHFPEEI' A
#
# COMPACT_ATOMS: atom_id res chain seq x y z
N MET A 1 6.46 9.42 -7.11
CA MET A 1 6.48 7.94 -7.00
C MET A 1 6.34 7.59 -5.53
N SER A 2 5.47 6.62 -5.18
CA SER A 2 5.27 6.13 -3.81
C SER A 2 6.01 4.81 -3.59
N GLY A 3 6.47 4.57 -2.37
CA GLY A 3 7.18 3.37 -1.97
C GLY A 3 8.69 3.59 -1.84
N ASN A 4 9.34 2.66 -1.12
CA ASN A 4 10.76 2.76 -0.78
C ASN A 4 11.43 1.39 -0.64
N ASN A 5 12.76 1.39 -0.52
CA ASN A 5 13.58 0.19 -0.40
C ASN A 5 13.36 -0.60 0.90
N GLY A 6 12.75 -0.02 1.93
CA GLY A 6 12.35 -0.75 3.14
C GLY A 6 11.28 -1.81 2.90
N MET A 7 10.52 -1.70 1.80
CA MET A 7 9.54 -2.71 1.39
C MET A 7 10.16 -3.94 0.70
N ALA A 8 11.48 -3.95 0.48
CA ALA A 8 12.20 -5.09 -0.11
C ALA A 8 12.38 -6.24 0.90
N THR A 9 11.29 -6.64 1.54
CA THR A 9 11.21 -7.68 2.57
C THR A 9 10.29 -8.82 2.11
N GLY A 10 10.52 -10.02 2.63
CA GLY A 10 9.67 -11.18 2.33
C GLY A 10 8.22 -10.89 2.73
N GLY A 11 7.28 -11.16 1.82
CA GLY A 11 5.84 -11.00 2.05
C GLY A 11 5.25 -9.64 1.69
N SER A 12 6.04 -8.63 1.31
CA SER A 12 5.46 -7.34 0.84
C SER A 12 4.61 -7.50 -0.41
N GLY A 13 5.02 -8.40 -1.32
CA GLY A 13 4.24 -8.79 -2.50
C GLY A 13 2.89 -9.43 -2.14
N ASP A 14 2.85 -10.31 -1.13
CA ASP A 14 1.60 -10.95 -0.68
C ASP A 14 0.61 -9.90 -0.14
N VAL A 15 1.13 -8.90 0.58
CA VAL A 15 0.33 -7.75 1.03
C VAL A 15 -0.22 -6.97 -0.16
N LEU A 16 0.61 -6.65 -1.16
CA LEU A 16 0.15 -5.96 -2.38
C LEU A 16 -0.95 -6.75 -3.10
N THR A 17 -0.80 -8.07 -3.25
CA THR A 17 -1.83 -8.94 -3.82
C THR A 17 -3.12 -8.88 -3.03
N GLY A 18 -3.05 -8.96 -1.70
CA GLY A 18 -4.21 -8.85 -0.82
C GLY A 18 -4.96 -7.51 -0.98
N ILE A 19 -4.22 -6.41 -1.12
CA ILE A 19 -4.81 -5.08 -1.35
C ILE A 19 -5.58 -5.04 -2.67
N ILE A 20 -4.95 -5.50 -3.77
CA ILE A 20 -5.57 -5.51 -5.10
C ILE A 20 -6.81 -6.41 -5.10
N CYS A 21 -6.74 -7.60 -4.49
CA CYS A 21 -7.88 -8.50 -4.34
C CYS A 21 -9.01 -7.87 -3.52
N GLY A 22 -8.71 -7.13 -2.45
CA GLY A 22 -9.70 -6.41 -1.66
C GLY A 22 -10.42 -5.33 -2.47
N PHE A 23 -9.68 -4.58 -3.30
CA PHE A 23 -10.27 -3.59 -4.22
C PHE A 23 -11.15 -4.21 -5.30
N LEU A 24 -10.70 -5.32 -5.90
CA LEU A 24 -11.51 -6.09 -6.85
C LEU A 24 -12.80 -6.62 -6.19
N ALA A 25 -12.69 -7.17 -4.98
CA ALA A 25 -13.85 -7.64 -4.21
C ALA A 25 -14.81 -6.50 -3.83
N GLY A 26 -14.29 -5.28 -3.69
CA GLY A 26 -15.08 -4.05 -3.50
C GLY A 26 -15.76 -3.52 -4.76
N GLY A 27 -15.57 -4.16 -5.92
CA GLY A 27 -16.23 -3.82 -7.19
C GLY A 27 -15.44 -2.89 -8.11
N LEU A 28 -14.16 -2.62 -7.81
CA LEU A 28 -13.30 -1.89 -8.74
C LEU A 28 -12.92 -2.76 -9.94
N ASP A 29 -12.75 -2.14 -11.11
CA ASP A 29 -12.22 -2.84 -12.28
C ASP A 29 -10.72 -3.18 -12.10
N ILE A 30 -10.23 -4.13 -12.90
CA ILE A 30 -8.88 -4.66 -12.78
C ILE A 30 -7.80 -3.58 -12.86
N LEU A 31 -7.94 -2.62 -13.78
CA LEU A 31 -6.91 -1.61 -14.00
C LEU A 31 -6.91 -0.62 -12.84
N THR A 32 -8.09 -0.16 -12.41
CA THR A 32 -8.24 0.75 -11.27
C THR A 32 -7.77 0.09 -9.97
N ALA A 33 -8.14 -1.15 -9.71
CA ALA A 33 -7.72 -1.90 -8.53
C ALA A 33 -6.19 -2.10 -8.48
N ALA A 34 -5.56 -2.39 -9.62
CA ALA A 34 -4.11 -2.53 -9.71
C ALA A 34 -3.40 -1.19 -9.45
N ARG A 35 -3.85 -0.10 -10.09
CA ARG A 35 -3.25 1.24 -9.95
C ARG A 35 -3.38 1.75 -8.51
N LEU A 36 -4.59 1.70 -7.94
CA LEU A 36 -4.83 2.07 -6.55
C LEU A 36 -4.09 1.16 -5.58
N GLY A 37 -4.03 -0.14 -5.84
CA GLY A 37 -3.35 -1.12 -4.99
C GLY A 37 -1.88 -0.82 -4.85
N VAL A 38 -1.17 -0.63 -5.98
CA VAL A 38 0.26 -0.28 -5.98
C VAL A 38 0.51 1.06 -5.31
N TYR A 39 -0.33 2.07 -5.58
CA TYR A 39 -0.18 3.39 -4.99
C TYR A 39 -0.39 3.37 -3.47
N CYS A 40 -1.47 2.75 -2.99
CA CYS A 40 -1.77 2.65 -1.56
C CYS A 40 -0.72 1.81 -0.82
N HIS A 41 -0.24 0.72 -1.44
CA HIS A 41 0.85 -0.08 -0.89
C HIS A 41 2.13 0.74 -0.72
N GLY A 42 2.51 1.52 -1.74
CA GLY A 42 3.66 2.42 -1.66
C GLY A 42 3.51 3.50 -0.58
N LEU A 43 2.34 4.13 -0.49
CA LEU A 43 2.07 5.13 0.56
C LEU A 43 2.12 4.54 1.97
N ALA A 44 1.64 3.31 2.15
CA ALA A 44 1.73 2.59 3.42
C ALA A 44 3.20 2.32 3.79
N GLY A 45 4.02 1.90 2.82
CA GLY A 45 5.46 1.72 3.01
C GLY A 45 6.20 3.00 3.34
N ASP A 46 5.87 4.13 2.71
CA ASP A 46 6.47 5.43 3.00
C ASP A 46 6.11 5.91 4.40
N ALA A 47 4.86 5.71 4.81
CA ALA A 47 4.42 6.01 6.18
C ALA A 47 5.14 5.13 7.22
N ALA A 48 5.27 3.84 6.96
CA ALA A 48 5.98 2.91 7.84
C ALA A 48 7.47 3.28 7.97
N ALA A 49 8.14 3.57 6.85
CA ALA A 49 9.54 3.97 6.84
C ALA A 49 9.78 5.29 7.56
N LYS A 50 8.84 6.24 7.48
CA LYS A 50 8.93 7.52 8.18
C LYS A 50 8.92 7.36 9.71
N GLU A 51 8.18 6.38 10.23
CA GLU A 51 8.06 6.15 11.67
C GLU A 51 9.13 5.19 12.20
N LYS A 52 9.40 4.09 11.47
CA LYS A 52 10.26 3.00 11.93
C LYS A 52 11.68 3.04 11.37
N GLY A 53 11.90 3.82 10.32
CA GLY A 53 13.11 3.79 9.50
C GLY A 53 13.06 2.68 8.43
N TYR A 54 13.76 2.91 7.31
CA TYR A 54 13.72 2.01 6.14
C TYR A 54 14.09 0.55 6.45
N TYR A 55 15.09 0.31 7.29
CA TYR A 55 15.54 -1.05 7.63
C TYR A 55 14.64 -1.80 8.61
N SER A 56 13.64 -1.12 9.19
CA SER A 56 12.75 -1.69 10.21
C SER A 56 11.35 -1.99 9.67
N VAL A 57 11.09 -1.72 8.39
CA VAL A 57 9.79 -1.98 7.77
C VAL A 57 9.61 -3.47 7.55
N LEU A 58 8.56 -4.04 8.13
CA LEU A 58 8.14 -5.42 7.91
C LEU A 58 6.90 -5.47 7.03
N ALA A 59 6.71 -6.57 6.29
CA ALA A 59 5.50 -6.76 5.48
C ALA A 59 4.22 -6.64 6.33
N GLY A 60 4.25 -7.19 7.55
CA GLY A 60 3.13 -7.10 8.51
C GLY A 60 2.82 -5.68 9.01
N ASP A 61 3.69 -4.71 8.78
CA ASP A 61 3.42 -3.31 9.12
C ASP A 61 2.49 -2.64 8.10
N LEU A 62 2.63 -3.01 6.83
CA LEU A 62 1.99 -2.34 5.71
C LEU A 62 0.46 -2.30 5.83
N PRO A 63 -0.26 -3.35 6.27
CA PRO A 63 -1.70 -3.28 6.51
C PRO A 63 -2.11 -2.25 7.56
N ASN A 64 -1.32 -2.05 8.62
CA ASN A 64 -1.62 -1.08 9.68
C ASN A 64 -1.54 0.36 9.16
N TYR A 65 -0.53 0.64 8.31
CA TYR A 65 -0.40 1.95 7.67
C TYR A 65 -1.40 2.16 6.55
N LEU A 66 -1.77 1.09 5.83
CA LEU A 66 -2.81 1.13 4.79
C LEU A 66 -4.15 1.64 5.34
N GLU A 67 -4.56 1.21 6.53
CA GLU A 67 -5.78 1.71 7.18
C GLU A 67 -5.79 3.25 7.27
N THR A 68 -4.65 3.84 7.63
CA THR A 68 -4.47 5.30 7.72
C THR A 68 -4.56 5.96 6.35
N ILE A 69 -4.04 5.32 5.30
CA ILE A 69 -4.13 5.83 3.93
C ILE A 69 -5.58 5.80 3.44
N LEU A 70 -6.30 4.70 3.66
CA LEU A 70 -7.69 4.52 3.23
C LEU A 70 -8.68 5.46 3.92
N LYS A 71 -8.39 5.86 5.17
CA LYS A 71 -9.21 6.85 5.90
C LYS A 71 -9.06 8.28 5.39
N ARG A 72 -8.11 8.57 4.49
CA ARG A 72 -7.94 9.92 3.93
C ARG A 72 -9.12 10.24 3.00
N LYS A 73 -9.73 11.42 3.18
CA LYS A 73 -10.90 11.87 2.41
C LYS A 73 -10.60 12.28 0.96
N HIS A 74 -9.33 12.27 0.56
CA HIS A 74 -8.92 12.71 -0.76
C HIS A 74 -7.78 11.82 -1.26
N PHE A 75 -8.06 11.08 -2.33
CA PHE A 75 -7.06 10.48 -3.18
C PHE A 75 -6.80 11.42 -4.35
N PRO A 76 -5.56 11.55 -4.83
CA PRO A 76 -5.29 12.34 -6.03
C PRO A 76 -6.16 11.83 -7.19
N GLU A 77 -6.75 12.74 -7.97
CA GLU A 77 -7.68 12.41 -9.07
C GLU A 77 -7.00 11.67 -10.24
N GLU A 78 -5.67 11.57 -10.23
CA GLU A 78 -4.85 11.04 -11.33
C GLU A 78 -4.33 9.60 -11.10
N ILE A 79 -4.99 8.79 -10.27
CA ILE A 79 -4.52 7.41 -10.00
C ILE A 79 -4.77 6.47 -11.17
#